data_AF-K9J566-F1
#
_entry.id   AF-K9J566-F1
#
_cell.length_a   1.000
_cell.length_b   1.000
_cell.length_c   1.000
_cell.angle_alpha   90.00
_cell.angle_beta   90.00
_cell.angle_gamma   90.00
#
_symmetry.space_group_name_H-M   'P 1'
#
loop_
_entity.id
_entity.type
_entity.pdbx_description
1 polymer ?
#
loop_
_entity_poly.entity_id
_entity_poly.type
_entity_poly.pdbx_seq_one_letter_code
_entity_poly.pdbx_strand_id
1 'polypeptide(L)'
;DSPSQLPAPQNPKIRLYNAEQVLSWEPVSLSREEGPVVYQVQFKYATSKKWFNLRPSHSHHVNCSRITATECNLAPAGLAGVFQPLHNVSLRVRAELRERASAWAVVPWFQRYLNMTIGPPEDIQVTPGEGSLTISFSPPFDIEPSVASFSYYVHYRENAGGQQVKGPFENKLIELKDLKPLRMYCLQVEARLSWNVGKMSTPGLFSNVSCHETTADASTKLQEVVLIAVGTFLSLIGLAGACLFLTLRYRGLIKHWLRTPPGVPVQIGVYLRDPEQPVLETLDRDSSPQEDTWDSVSVLSVPEE
;
A
#
# COMPACT_ATOMS: atom_id res chain seq x y z
N ASP A 1 -31.80 -56.40 29.63
CA ASP A 1 -31.06 -55.82 28.50
C ASP A 1 -31.00 -54.32 28.61
N SER A 2 -29.86 -53.77 29.03
CA SER A 2 -29.63 -52.32 28.99
C SER A 2 -29.68 -51.89 27.53
N PRO A 3 -30.53 -50.93 27.13
CA PRO A 3 -30.57 -50.49 25.74
C PRO A 3 -29.17 -50.00 25.36
N SER A 4 -28.59 -50.63 24.32
CA SER A 4 -27.26 -50.34 23.80
C SER A 4 -27.04 -48.83 23.71
N GLN A 5 -26.12 -48.31 24.52
CA GLN A 5 -25.81 -46.89 24.59
C GLN A 5 -25.15 -46.45 23.29
N LEU A 6 -25.56 -45.30 22.73
CA LEU A 6 -24.93 -44.75 21.53
C LEU A 6 -23.48 -44.34 21.84
N PRO A 7 -22.55 -44.42 20.87
CA PRO A 7 -21.22 -43.88 21.06
C PRO A 7 -21.28 -42.36 21.26
N ALA A 8 -20.43 -41.83 22.14
CA ALA A 8 -20.34 -40.40 22.38
C ALA A 8 -19.72 -39.67 21.18
N PRO A 9 -20.13 -38.43 20.89
CA PRO A 9 -19.45 -37.59 19.90
C PRO A 9 -17.96 -37.46 20.21
N GLN A 10 -17.12 -37.65 19.19
CA GLN A 10 -15.67 -37.61 19.34
C GLN A 10 -15.12 -36.21 19.06
N ASN A 11 -13.97 -35.91 19.66
CA ASN A 11 -13.21 -34.68 19.45
C ASN A 11 -14.05 -33.37 19.51
N PRO A 12 -14.88 -33.14 20.54
CA PRO A 12 -15.60 -31.88 20.67
C PRO A 12 -14.62 -30.72 20.89
N LYS A 13 -14.74 -29.66 20.10
CA LYS A 13 -13.84 -28.50 20.10
C LYS A 13 -14.65 -27.20 20.04
N ILE A 14 -14.20 -26.20 20.79
CA ILE A 14 -14.75 -24.85 20.74
C ILE A 14 -13.78 -23.96 19.95
N ARG A 15 -14.27 -23.37 18.85
CA ARG A 15 -13.56 -22.34 18.09
C ARG A 15 -13.97 -20.97 18.62
N LEU A 16 -12.98 -20.22 19.10
CA LEU A 16 -13.13 -18.84 19.56
C LEU A 16 -12.22 -17.95 18.71
N TYR A 17 -12.77 -17.33 17.68
CA TYR A 17 -12.02 -16.49 16.75
C TYR A 17 -12.81 -15.22 16.47
N ASN A 18 -12.26 -14.05 16.84
CA ASN A 18 -12.98 -12.78 16.75
C ASN A 18 -14.38 -12.83 17.43
N ALA A 19 -15.43 -12.61 16.64
CA ALA A 19 -16.82 -12.72 17.07
C ALA A 19 -17.33 -14.17 17.10
N GLU A 20 -16.67 -15.10 16.39
CA GLU A 20 -17.11 -16.47 16.22
C GLU A 20 -16.98 -17.28 17.52
N GLN A 21 -18.05 -18.01 17.83
CA GLN A 21 -18.09 -18.98 18.91
C GLN A 21 -18.79 -20.23 18.40
N VAL A 22 -18.02 -21.22 17.94
CA VAL A 22 -18.59 -22.41 17.27
C VAL A 22 -18.10 -23.67 17.98
N LEU A 23 -19.04 -24.43 18.55
CA LEU A 23 -18.77 -25.77 19.08
C LEU A 23 -18.93 -26.77 17.94
N SER A 24 -17.92 -27.59 17.66
CA SER A 24 -17.97 -28.66 16.65
C SER A 24 -17.50 -29.99 17.20
N TRP A 25 -17.92 -31.09 16.57
CA TRP A 25 -17.56 -32.47 16.95
C TRP A 25 -17.60 -33.40 15.73
N GLU A 26 -17.05 -34.60 15.87
CA GLU A 26 -17.12 -35.62 14.82
C GLU A 26 -18.49 -36.33 14.81
N PRO A 27 -19.03 -36.67 13.62
CA PRO A 27 -20.31 -37.32 13.50
C PRO A 27 -20.29 -38.74 14.09
N VAL A 28 -21.36 -39.08 14.81
CA VAL A 28 -21.63 -40.45 15.23
C VAL A 28 -22.16 -41.23 14.03
N SER A 29 -21.34 -42.15 13.53
CA SER A 29 -21.70 -43.03 12.40
C SER A 29 -22.40 -44.29 12.91
N LEU A 30 -23.65 -44.50 12.49
CA LEU A 30 -24.44 -45.70 12.75
C LEU A 30 -24.78 -46.41 11.43
N SER A 31 -25.27 -47.65 11.51
CA SER A 31 -25.76 -48.36 10.33
C SER A 31 -26.93 -47.60 9.69
N ARG A 32 -27.01 -47.64 8.35
CA ARG A 32 -27.91 -46.79 7.54
C ARG A 32 -29.40 -46.98 7.86
N GLU A 33 -29.76 -48.07 8.53
CA GLU A 33 -31.13 -48.44 8.87
C GLU A 33 -31.66 -47.79 10.16
N GLU A 34 -30.79 -47.21 11.00
CA GLU A 34 -31.20 -46.72 12.33
C GLU A 34 -31.81 -45.29 12.32
N GLY A 35 -31.64 -44.54 11.22
CA GLY A 35 -32.15 -43.18 11.04
C GLY A 35 -31.14 -42.08 11.41
N PRO A 36 -31.51 -40.79 11.26
CA PRO A 36 -30.58 -39.69 11.49
C PRO A 36 -30.35 -39.45 12.99
N VAL A 37 -29.08 -39.49 13.40
CA VAL A 37 -28.65 -39.10 14.75
C VAL A 37 -28.79 -37.58 14.90
N VAL A 38 -29.35 -37.16 16.03
CA VAL A 38 -29.41 -35.74 16.41
C VAL A 38 -28.54 -35.48 17.63
N TYR A 39 -28.13 -34.23 17.82
CA TYR A 39 -27.24 -33.82 18.88
C TYR A 39 -27.92 -32.84 19.82
N GLN A 40 -27.61 -32.97 21.10
CA GLN A 40 -28.06 -32.06 22.14
C GLN A 40 -26.85 -31.41 22.80
N VAL A 41 -26.81 -30.08 22.81
CA VAL A 41 -25.77 -29.31 23.48
C VAL A 41 -26.31 -28.71 24.77
N GLN A 42 -25.47 -28.71 25.80
CA GLN A 42 -25.71 -28.06 27.08
C GLN A 42 -24.54 -27.18 27.48
N PHE A 43 -24.83 -26.17 28.29
CA PHE A 43 -23.83 -25.30 28.89
C PHE A 43 -23.99 -25.22 30.40
N LYS A 44 -22.93 -24.82 31.08
CA LYS A 44 -22.91 -24.58 32.51
C LYS A 44 -21.90 -23.47 32.83
N TYR A 45 -22.32 -22.51 33.65
CA TYR A 45 -21.40 -21.56 34.27
C TYR A 45 -20.65 -22.21 35.43
N ALA A 46 -19.38 -21.85 35.66
CA ALA A 46 -18.60 -22.45 36.77
C ALA A 46 -19.25 -22.30 38.15
N THR A 47 -20.02 -21.23 38.36
CA THR A 47 -20.79 -20.96 39.59
C THR A 47 -22.04 -21.84 39.72
N SER A 48 -22.51 -22.46 38.65
CA SER A 48 -23.70 -23.32 38.63
C SER A 48 -23.31 -24.80 38.71
N LYS A 49 -24.08 -25.56 39.49
CA LYS A 49 -24.05 -27.03 39.47
C LYS A 49 -24.97 -27.62 38.38
N LYS A 50 -25.93 -26.84 37.88
CA LYS A 50 -26.94 -27.26 36.91
C LYS A 50 -26.49 -27.00 35.48
N TRP A 51 -26.70 -27.98 34.60
CA TRP A 51 -26.54 -27.84 33.16
C TRP A 51 -27.84 -27.34 32.52
N PHE A 52 -27.71 -26.45 31.54
CA PHE A 52 -28.82 -25.85 30.82
C PHE A 52 -28.77 -26.26 29.36
N ASN A 53 -29.93 -26.59 28.78
CA ASN A 53 -30.05 -26.83 27.35
C ASN A 53 -29.87 -25.53 26.58
N LEU A 54 -29.12 -25.55 25.49
CA LEU A 54 -29.06 -24.43 24.54
C LEU A 54 -30.35 -24.41 23.71
N ARG A 55 -31.33 -23.66 24.21
CA ARG A 55 -32.61 -23.40 23.55
C ARG A 55 -32.80 -21.89 23.42
N PRO A 56 -33.59 -21.44 22.43
CA PRO A 56 -33.92 -20.02 22.29
C PRO A 56 -34.47 -19.47 23.60
N SER A 57 -34.06 -18.26 23.95
CA SER A 57 -34.53 -17.54 25.12
C SER A 57 -34.68 -16.05 24.78
N HIS A 58 -35.18 -15.26 25.73
CA HIS A 58 -35.26 -13.81 25.55
C HIS A 58 -33.90 -13.13 25.33
N SER A 59 -32.78 -13.78 25.72
CA SER A 59 -31.44 -13.18 25.58
C SER A 59 -30.68 -13.63 24.34
N HIS A 60 -31.09 -14.71 23.68
CA HIS A 60 -30.43 -15.23 22.48
C HIS A 60 -31.35 -16.17 21.68
N HIS A 61 -31.20 -16.16 20.36
CA HIS A 61 -31.98 -16.99 19.45
C HIS A 61 -31.32 -18.33 19.08
N VAL A 62 -30.21 -18.70 19.74
CA VAL A 62 -29.46 -19.93 19.44
C VAL A 62 -30.24 -21.16 19.87
N ASN A 63 -30.41 -22.12 18.97
CA ASN A 63 -30.98 -23.43 19.25
C ASN A 63 -30.01 -24.54 18.87
N CYS A 64 -29.47 -25.23 19.87
CA CYS A 64 -28.64 -26.42 19.69
C CYS A 64 -29.26 -27.62 20.43
N SER A 65 -30.59 -27.68 20.42
CA SER A 65 -31.39 -28.78 20.97
C SER A 65 -31.92 -29.64 19.82
N ARG A 66 -31.45 -30.90 19.74
CA ARG A 66 -31.81 -31.89 18.71
C ARG A 66 -31.50 -31.44 17.28
N ILE A 67 -30.25 -31.06 17.03
CA ILE A 67 -29.76 -30.65 15.70
C ILE A 67 -29.11 -31.83 14.96
N THR A 68 -29.22 -31.89 13.63
CA THR A 68 -28.50 -32.89 12.82
C THR A 68 -27.08 -32.45 12.46
N ALA A 69 -26.82 -31.15 12.49
CA ALA A 69 -25.50 -30.58 12.26
C ALA A 69 -24.51 -31.01 13.34
N THR A 70 -23.25 -31.19 12.95
CA THR A 70 -22.12 -31.51 13.83
C THR A 70 -21.42 -30.27 14.37
N GLU A 71 -22.10 -29.13 14.31
CA GLU A 71 -21.65 -27.87 14.83
C GLU A 71 -22.81 -27.05 15.40
N CYS A 72 -22.50 -26.17 16.34
CA CYS A 72 -23.43 -25.29 17.02
C CYS A 72 -22.79 -23.89 17.10
N ASN A 73 -23.36 -22.94 16.35
CA ASN A 73 -22.94 -21.55 16.37
C ASN A 73 -23.60 -20.81 17.54
N LEU A 74 -22.79 -20.40 18.52
CA LEU A 74 -23.18 -19.74 19.77
C LEU A 74 -23.15 -18.20 19.65
N ALA A 75 -22.66 -17.68 18.53
CA ALA A 75 -22.60 -16.25 18.24
C ALA A 75 -22.93 -16.02 16.75
N PRO A 76 -24.19 -16.25 16.33
CA PRO A 76 -24.61 -15.92 14.98
C PRO A 76 -24.41 -14.41 14.70
N ALA A 77 -23.97 -14.09 13.48
CA ALA A 77 -23.50 -12.77 13.10
C ALA A 77 -24.49 -11.66 13.48
N GLY A 78 -23.97 -10.62 14.16
CA GLY A 78 -24.73 -9.43 14.56
C GLY A 78 -25.45 -9.50 15.91
N LEU A 79 -25.33 -10.60 16.68
CA LEU A 79 -25.92 -10.73 18.01
C LEU A 79 -24.85 -10.87 19.10
N ALA A 80 -25.14 -10.30 20.27
CA ALA A 80 -24.38 -10.59 21.48
C ALA A 80 -24.39 -12.11 21.71
N GLY A 81 -23.20 -12.71 21.77
CA GLY A 81 -23.06 -14.16 21.97
C GLY A 81 -23.79 -14.63 23.23
N VAL A 82 -24.14 -15.92 23.28
CA VAL A 82 -24.92 -16.50 24.40
C VAL A 82 -24.29 -16.26 25.77
N PHE A 83 -22.96 -16.12 25.82
CA PHE A 83 -22.18 -16.04 27.05
C PHE A 83 -21.53 -14.68 27.26
N GLN A 84 -21.58 -14.22 28.52
CA GLN A 84 -20.85 -13.05 28.98
C GLN A 84 -19.33 -13.27 28.84
N PRO A 85 -18.54 -12.28 28.36
CA PRO A 85 -17.17 -12.53 27.90
C PRO A 85 -16.18 -13.06 28.94
N LEU A 86 -16.37 -12.72 30.22
CA LEU A 86 -15.47 -13.05 31.34
C LEU A 86 -15.99 -14.20 32.22
N HIS A 87 -17.10 -14.83 31.85
CA HIS A 87 -17.64 -15.95 32.62
C HIS A 87 -16.98 -17.27 32.20
N ASN A 88 -16.64 -18.10 33.19
CA ASN A 88 -16.20 -19.47 32.95
C ASN A 88 -17.39 -20.31 32.48
N VAL A 89 -17.32 -20.80 31.25
CA VAL A 89 -18.36 -21.64 30.64
C VAL A 89 -17.79 -23.02 30.32
N SER A 90 -18.55 -24.05 30.63
CA SER A 90 -18.32 -25.42 30.15
C SER A 90 -19.44 -25.81 29.19
N LEU A 91 -19.08 -26.48 28.10
CA LEU A 91 -20.05 -27.05 27.16
C LEU A 91 -19.96 -28.58 27.19
N ARG A 92 -21.07 -29.22 26.84
CA ARG A 92 -21.11 -30.65 26.58
C ARG A 92 -22.11 -30.98 25.49
N VAL A 93 -21.84 -32.04 24.75
CA VAL A 93 -22.67 -32.54 23.66
C VAL A 93 -22.91 -34.04 23.81
N ARG A 94 -24.09 -34.51 23.41
CA ARG A 94 -24.40 -35.94 23.29
C ARG A 94 -25.15 -36.22 22.00
N ALA A 95 -25.03 -37.44 21.52
CA ALA A 95 -25.86 -37.98 20.44
C ALA A 95 -27.15 -38.58 21.00
N GLU A 96 -28.24 -38.40 20.27
CA GLU A 96 -29.57 -38.92 20.58
C GLU A 96 -30.15 -39.57 19.32
N LEU A 97 -30.78 -40.73 19.50
CA LEU A 97 -31.51 -41.43 18.46
C LEU A 97 -32.73 -42.10 19.08
N ARG A 98 -33.92 -41.59 18.78
CA ARG A 98 -35.19 -42.02 19.40
C ARG A 98 -35.06 -41.91 20.94
N GLU A 99 -35.17 -43.03 21.65
CA GLU A 99 -35.04 -43.11 23.11
C GLU A 99 -33.61 -43.44 23.59
N ARG A 100 -32.66 -43.69 22.68
CA ARG A 100 -31.26 -43.96 23.01
C ARG A 100 -30.47 -42.66 23.05
N ALA A 101 -29.56 -42.55 24.01
CA ALA A 101 -28.65 -41.41 24.11
C ALA A 101 -27.23 -41.88 24.44
N SER A 102 -26.22 -41.15 23.95
CA SER A 102 -24.83 -41.39 24.29
C SER A 102 -24.47 -40.85 25.67
N ALA A 103 -23.28 -41.20 26.15
CA ALA A 103 -22.63 -40.43 27.20
C ALA A 103 -22.37 -38.98 26.73
N TRP A 104 -22.19 -38.06 27.69
CA TRP A 104 -21.85 -36.67 27.39
C TRP A 104 -20.37 -36.53 27.07
N ALA A 105 -20.06 -35.94 25.93
CA ALA A 105 -18.71 -35.46 25.59
C ALA A 105 -18.57 -34.01 26.06
N VAL A 106 -17.51 -33.71 26.81
CA VAL A 106 -17.32 -32.41 27.48
C VAL A 106 -16.11 -31.71 26.87
N VAL A 107 -16.21 -30.38 26.68
CA VAL A 107 -15.05 -29.54 26.32
C VAL A 107 -14.41 -28.92 27.55
N PRO A 108 -13.11 -28.60 27.53
CA PRO A 108 -12.48 -27.77 28.55
C PRO A 108 -13.27 -26.47 28.76
N TRP A 109 -13.32 -25.99 30.00
CA TRP A 109 -13.95 -24.71 30.28
C TRP A 109 -13.16 -23.58 29.61
N PHE A 110 -13.85 -22.50 29.26
CA PHE A 110 -13.23 -21.33 28.63
C PHE A 110 -13.85 -20.03 29.16
N GLN A 111 -13.10 -18.94 29.04
CA GLN A 111 -13.59 -17.56 29.06
C GLN A 111 -13.33 -16.97 27.68
N ARG A 112 -14.31 -16.24 27.13
CA ARG A 112 -14.21 -15.73 25.77
C ARG A 112 -12.98 -14.84 25.58
N TYR A 113 -12.81 -13.79 26.38
CA TYR A 113 -11.72 -12.83 26.17
C TYR A 113 -10.32 -13.36 26.50
N LEU A 114 -10.21 -14.39 27.36
CA LEU A 114 -8.92 -15.01 27.68
C LEU A 114 -8.53 -16.10 26.68
N ASN A 115 -9.49 -16.85 26.15
CA ASN A 115 -9.20 -18.03 25.32
C ASN A 115 -9.44 -17.81 23.82
N MET A 116 -9.98 -16.66 23.41
CA MET A 116 -10.15 -16.37 22.00
C MET A 116 -8.84 -16.03 21.29
N THR A 117 -8.80 -16.32 20.00
CA THR A 117 -7.81 -15.78 19.08
C THR A 117 -8.37 -14.52 18.44
N ILE A 118 -7.66 -13.41 18.56
CA ILE A 118 -8.00 -12.15 17.89
C ILE A 118 -7.25 -12.14 16.55
N GLY A 119 -7.98 -12.02 15.45
CA GLY A 119 -7.43 -11.83 14.12
C GLY A 119 -6.78 -10.45 13.94
N PRO A 120 -6.08 -10.23 12.82
CA PRO A 120 -5.55 -8.92 12.51
C PRO A 120 -6.67 -7.90 12.23
N PRO A 121 -6.38 -6.59 12.29
CA PRO A 121 -7.27 -5.57 11.75
C PRO A 121 -7.63 -5.84 10.29
N GLU A 122 -8.87 -5.51 9.92
CA GLU A 122 -9.40 -5.72 8.57
C GLU A 122 -9.23 -4.47 7.71
N ASP A 123 -9.36 -4.61 6.38
CA ASP A 123 -9.35 -3.50 5.42
C ASP A 123 -8.19 -2.50 5.57
N ILE A 124 -6.98 -3.00 5.83
CA ILE A 124 -5.81 -2.15 6.02
C ILE A 124 -5.46 -1.45 4.71
N GLN A 125 -5.51 -0.13 4.72
CA GLN A 125 -5.08 0.75 3.64
C GLN A 125 -3.96 1.66 4.13
N VAL A 126 -2.94 1.83 3.29
CA VAL A 126 -1.79 2.68 3.59
C VAL A 126 -1.63 3.69 2.46
N THR A 127 -1.71 4.97 2.82
CA THR A 127 -1.56 6.10 1.91
C THR A 127 -0.21 6.78 2.20
N PRO A 128 0.74 6.75 1.25
CA PRO A 128 2.01 7.42 1.44
C PRO A 128 1.91 8.94 1.35
N GLY A 129 2.68 9.63 2.21
CA GLY A 129 2.81 11.08 2.25
C GLY A 129 4.27 11.52 2.32
N GLU A 130 4.46 12.84 2.42
CA GLU A 130 5.78 13.49 2.46
C GLU A 130 6.44 13.16 3.79
N GLY A 131 7.39 12.22 3.77
CA GLY A 131 8.02 11.71 5.01
C GLY A 131 7.04 11.06 5.98
N SER A 132 5.89 10.56 5.49
CA SER A 132 4.88 9.93 6.33
C SER A 132 4.15 8.77 5.66
N LEU A 133 3.53 7.91 6.47
CA LEU A 133 2.58 6.89 6.04
C LEU A 133 1.30 7.01 6.87
N THR A 134 0.17 7.22 6.20
CA THR A 134 -1.15 7.24 6.85
C THR A 134 -1.80 5.88 6.69
N ILE A 135 -2.18 5.26 7.80
CA ILE A 135 -2.68 3.89 7.88
C ILE A 135 -4.11 3.95 8.39
N SER A 136 -5.06 3.36 7.65
CA SER A 136 -6.45 3.21 8.07
C SER A 136 -6.87 1.75 8.03
N PHE A 137 -7.71 1.32 8.97
CA PHE A 137 -8.21 -0.06 9.04
C PHE A 137 -9.53 -0.17 9.82
N SER A 138 -10.17 -1.33 9.67
CA SER A 138 -11.33 -1.76 10.45
C SER A 138 -10.87 -2.59 11.67
N PRO A 139 -11.61 -2.55 12.79
CA PRO A 139 -11.31 -3.42 13.94
C PRO A 139 -11.47 -4.91 13.56
N PRO A 140 -10.81 -5.84 14.26
CA PRO A 140 -10.98 -7.27 13.99
C PRO A 140 -12.41 -7.79 14.16
N PHE A 141 -13.21 -7.15 15.03
CA PHE A 141 -14.64 -7.38 15.20
C PHE A 141 -15.28 -6.25 16.02
N ASP A 142 -16.60 -6.18 16.00
CA ASP A 142 -17.35 -5.19 16.79
C ASP A 142 -17.37 -5.52 18.28
N ILE A 143 -17.15 -4.49 19.09
CA ILE A 143 -17.12 -4.59 20.54
C ILE A 143 -17.92 -3.44 21.12
N GLU A 144 -18.70 -3.74 22.16
CA GLU A 144 -19.37 -2.73 22.95
C GLU A 144 -18.33 -1.97 23.82
N PRO A 145 -18.15 -0.65 23.62
CA PRO A 145 -17.09 0.12 24.29
C PRO A 145 -17.17 0.14 25.82
N SER A 146 -18.37 -0.14 26.37
CA SER A 146 -18.60 -0.26 27.82
C SER A 146 -17.91 -1.48 28.43
N VAL A 147 -17.62 -2.51 27.62
CA VAL A 147 -17.11 -3.81 28.06
C VAL A 147 -15.61 -3.93 27.78
N ALA A 148 -15.17 -3.58 26.57
CA ALA A 148 -13.79 -3.70 26.13
C ALA A 148 -13.44 -2.72 25.00
N SER A 149 -12.14 -2.51 24.78
CA SER A 149 -11.60 -1.63 23.74
C SER A 149 -10.37 -2.26 23.07
N PHE A 150 -10.12 -1.88 21.81
CA PHE A 150 -8.91 -2.24 21.10
C PHE A 150 -7.90 -1.11 21.15
N SER A 151 -6.66 -1.45 21.48
CA SER A 151 -5.49 -0.62 21.23
C SER A 151 -4.67 -1.22 20.08
N TYR A 152 -4.17 -0.37 19.20
CA TYR A 152 -3.43 -0.78 18.01
C TYR A 152 -1.96 -0.43 18.11
N TYR A 153 -1.13 -1.31 17.57
CA TYR A 153 0.31 -1.14 17.48
C TYR A 153 0.74 -1.34 16.03
N VAL A 154 1.57 -0.43 15.54
CA VAL A 154 2.16 -0.52 14.20
C VAL A 154 3.62 -0.90 14.34
N HIS A 155 3.95 -2.07 13.80
CA HIS A 155 5.30 -2.59 13.73
C HIS A 155 5.83 -2.30 12.34
N TYR A 156 6.89 -1.52 12.20
CA TYR A 156 7.39 -1.08 10.91
C TYR A 156 8.91 -1.15 10.84
N ARG A 157 9.45 -1.33 9.64
CA ARG A 157 10.89 -1.38 9.40
C ARG A 157 11.24 -0.76 8.05
N GLU A 158 12.38 -0.08 8.02
CA GLU A 158 13.07 0.24 6.76
C GLU A 158 13.72 -1.07 6.24
N ASN A 159 13.84 -1.27 4.92
CA ASN A 159 14.36 -2.53 4.35
C ASN A 159 15.69 -3.01 5.00
N ALA A 160 16.62 -2.08 5.27
CA ALA A 160 17.91 -2.33 5.91
C ALA A 160 17.96 -1.91 7.39
N GLY A 161 16.82 -1.59 8.00
CA GLY A 161 16.72 -1.09 9.38
C GLY A 161 16.25 -2.15 10.38
N GLY A 162 16.36 -1.80 11.67
CA GLY A 162 15.73 -2.54 12.75
C GLY A 162 14.20 -2.36 12.76
N GLN A 163 13.51 -3.30 13.40
CA GLN A 163 12.07 -3.19 13.61
C GLN A 163 11.76 -2.13 14.67
N GLN A 164 10.80 -1.27 14.36
CA GLN A 164 10.29 -0.20 15.21
C GLN A 164 8.83 -0.47 15.54
N VAL A 165 8.39 -0.01 16.71
CA VAL A 165 7.00 -0.20 17.18
C VAL A 165 6.44 1.15 17.61
N LYS A 166 5.26 1.50 17.11
CA LYS A 166 4.54 2.72 17.49
C LYS A 166 3.15 2.34 18.02
N GLY A 167 2.75 2.94 19.13
CA GLY A 167 1.48 2.69 19.81
C GLY A 167 1.59 2.88 21.33
N PRO A 168 0.52 2.63 22.10
CA PRO A 168 -0.82 2.25 21.63
C PRO A 168 -1.56 3.40 20.94
N PHE A 169 -2.41 3.05 19.97
CA PHE A 169 -3.37 3.96 19.36
C PHE A 169 -4.79 3.45 19.60
N GLU A 170 -5.71 4.34 19.97
CA GLU A 170 -7.15 4.03 20.04
C GLU A 170 -7.85 4.33 18.70
N ASN A 171 -7.26 5.25 17.93
CA ASN A 171 -7.79 5.66 16.63
C ASN A 171 -7.48 4.61 15.55
N LYS A 172 -8.43 4.44 14.63
CA LYS A 172 -8.34 3.56 13.46
C LYS A 172 -7.59 4.20 12.27
N LEU A 173 -7.27 5.49 12.39
CA LEU A 173 -6.45 6.25 11.45
C LEU A 173 -5.17 6.66 12.17
N ILE A 174 -4.03 6.12 11.74
CA ILE A 174 -2.72 6.29 12.36
C ILE A 174 -1.79 6.96 11.36
N GLU A 175 -1.07 7.99 11.80
CA GLU A 175 -0.06 8.67 10.99
C GLU A 175 1.35 8.36 11.51
N LEU A 176 2.14 7.63 10.72
CA LEU A 176 3.57 7.45 10.93
C LEU A 176 4.31 8.65 10.35
N LYS A 177 4.64 9.63 11.20
CA LYS A 177 5.47 10.79 10.86
C LYS A 177 6.97 10.51 10.98
N ASP A 178 7.77 11.48 10.55
CA ASP A 178 9.22 11.52 10.70
C ASP A 178 9.94 10.36 9.99
N LEU A 179 9.36 9.90 8.89
CA LEU A 179 9.97 8.92 8.00
C LEU A 179 10.83 9.63 6.97
N LYS A 180 11.87 8.94 6.49
CA LYS A 180 12.70 9.47 5.41
C LYS A 180 11.88 9.52 4.11
N PRO A 181 11.94 10.60 3.31
CA PRO A 181 11.29 10.66 2.00
C PRO A 181 11.97 9.70 1.01
N LEU A 182 11.21 9.22 0.01
CA LEU A 182 11.69 8.29 -1.02
C LEU A 182 12.35 7.03 -0.44
N ARG A 183 11.71 6.46 0.61
CA ARG A 183 12.18 5.24 1.27
C ARG A 183 11.06 4.22 1.44
N MET A 184 11.42 2.96 1.23
CA MET A 184 10.56 1.81 1.43
C MET A 184 10.48 1.42 2.91
N TYR A 185 9.26 1.38 3.42
CA TYR A 185 8.94 0.87 4.75
C TYR A 185 7.95 -0.29 4.65
N CYS A 186 8.23 -1.39 5.35
CA CYS A 186 7.31 -2.51 5.50
C CYS A 186 6.70 -2.47 6.89
N LEU A 187 5.38 -2.66 7.00
CA LEU A 187 4.64 -2.57 8.24
C LEU A 187 3.66 -3.73 8.45
N GLN A 188 3.34 -3.98 9.72
CA GLN A 188 2.30 -4.88 10.20
C GLN A 188 1.54 -4.19 11.32
N VAL A 189 0.23 -4.42 11.40
CA VAL A 189 -0.64 -3.88 12.45
C VAL A 189 -1.07 -5.01 13.37
N GLU A 190 -0.98 -4.77 14.68
CA GLU A 190 -1.40 -5.66 15.75
C GLU A 190 -2.51 -4.97 16.54
N ALA A 191 -3.64 -5.66 16.78
CA ALA A 191 -4.68 -5.21 17.69
C ALA A 191 -4.52 -5.92 19.04
N ARG A 192 -4.66 -5.20 20.15
CA ARG A 192 -4.71 -5.77 21.50
C ARG A 192 -6.05 -5.46 22.13
N LEU A 193 -6.76 -6.49 22.56
CA LEU A 193 -8.02 -6.30 23.28
C LEU A 193 -7.73 -6.06 24.76
N SER A 194 -8.23 -4.96 25.30
CA SER A 194 -8.27 -4.67 26.73
C SER A 194 -9.71 -4.60 27.24
N TRP A 195 -9.97 -5.09 28.46
CA TRP A 195 -11.29 -4.98 29.10
C TRP A 195 -11.17 -4.37 30.49
N ASN A 196 -12.25 -3.70 30.91
CA ASN A 196 -12.27 -2.85 32.11
C ASN A 196 -12.01 -3.62 33.42
N VAL A 197 -12.31 -4.91 33.43
CA VAL A 197 -12.15 -5.77 34.61
C VAL A 197 -10.79 -6.46 34.59
N GLY A 198 -9.84 -5.96 35.37
CA GLY A 198 -8.56 -6.63 35.65
C GLY A 198 -7.34 -6.15 34.87
N LYS A 199 -7.44 -5.06 34.08
CA LYS A 199 -6.32 -4.44 33.34
C LYS A 199 -5.48 -5.43 32.51
N MET A 200 -6.09 -6.50 32.04
CA MET A 200 -5.42 -7.50 31.22
C MET A 200 -5.63 -7.18 29.74
N SER A 201 -4.65 -7.51 28.91
CA SER A 201 -4.76 -7.37 27.46
C SER A 201 -4.41 -8.66 26.77
N THR A 202 -5.21 -9.03 25.77
CA THR A 202 -4.96 -10.19 24.91
C THR A 202 -4.42 -9.67 23.57
N PRO A 203 -3.20 -10.05 23.18
CA PRO A 203 -2.67 -9.66 21.88
C PRO A 203 -3.38 -10.44 20.75
N GLY A 204 -3.60 -9.76 19.64
CA GLY A 204 -4.07 -10.35 18.41
C GLY A 204 -2.94 -10.74 17.47
N LEU A 205 -3.34 -11.40 16.39
CA LEU A 205 -2.44 -11.77 15.31
C LEU A 205 -1.99 -10.52 14.54
N PHE A 206 -0.77 -10.58 14.02
CA PHE A 206 -0.25 -9.56 13.11
C PHE A 206 -0.99 -9.61 11.78
N SER A 207 -1.21 -8.43 11.20
CA SER A 207 -1.58 -8.36 9.79
C SER A 207 -0.48 -8.92 8.90
N ASN A 208 -0.85 -9.18 7.64
CA ASN A 208 0.13 -9.39 6.59
C ASN A 208 1.06 -8.17 6.50
N VAL A 209 2.31 -8.43 6.10
CA VAL A 209 3.29 -7.38 5.84
C VAL A 209 2.88 -6.63 4.58
N SER A 210 2.78 -5.31 4.67
CA SER A 210 2.62 -4.43 3.51
C SER A 210 3.79 -3.45 3.43
N CYS A 211 4.30 -3.21 2.22
CA CYS A 211 5.46 -2.36 1.99
C CYS A 211 5.10 -1.19 1.10
N HIS A 212 5.44 0.03 1.53
CA HIS A 212 5.07 1.28 0.87
C HIS A 212 6.26 2.23 0.83
N GLU A 213 6.39 2.95 -0.28
CA GLU A 213 7.40 4.01 -0.45
C GLU A 213 6.82 5.35 -0.02
N THR A 214 7.55 6.11 0.80
CA THR A 214 7.20 7.50 1.15
C THR A 214 7.40 8.43 -0.05
N THR A 215 6.59 9.48 -0.15
CA THR A 215 6.71 10.43 -1.26
C THR A 215 7.86 11.42 -1.03
N ALA A 216 8.30 12.06 -2.11
CA ALA A 216 9.26 13.16 -2.04
C ALA A 216 8.68 14.32 -1.24
N ASP A 217 9.40 14.72 -0.21
CA ASP A 217 9.10 15.90 0.59
C ASP A 217 9.42 17.19 -0.18
N ALA A 218 8.83 18.31 0.25
CA ALA A 218 9.03 19.63 -0.35
C ALA A 218 10.52 20.00 -0.46
N SER A 219 11.32 19.61 0.53
CA SER A 219 12.78 19.78 0.53
C SER A 219 13.46 19.04 -0.62
N THR A 220 13.14 17.75 -0.80
CA THR A 220 13.68 16.93 -1.90
C THR A 220 13.22 17.43 -3.28
N LYS A 221 11.96 17.85 -3.41
CA LYS A 221 11.44 18.46 -4.65
C LYS A 221 12.17 19.76 -4.99
N LEU A 222 12.40 20.62 -3.99
CA LEU A 222 13.14 21.87 -4.16
C LEU A 222 14.58 21.57 -4.61
N GLN A 223 15.22 20.58 -4.01
CA GLN A 223 16.59 20.19 -4.36
C GLN A 223 16.69 19.69 -5.81
N GLU A 224 15.74 18.89 -6.29
CA GLU A 224 15.66 18.49 -7.70
C GLU A 224 15.49 19.70 -8.62
N VAL A 225 14.57 20.61 -8.30
CA VAL A 225 14.33 21.83 -9.10
C VAL A 225 15.58 22.71 -9.17
N VAL A 226 16.26 22.92 -8.04
CA VAL A 226 17.51 23.69 -7.99
C VAL A 226 18.59 23.03 -8.82
N LEU A 227 18.73 21.70 -8.76
CA LEU A 227 19.74 20.98 -9.54
C LEU A 227 19.50 21.11 -11.05
N ILE A 228 18.23 21.00 -11.49
CA ILE A 228 17.83 21.19 -12.89
C ILE A 228 18.08 22.64 -13.34
N ALA A 229 17.73 23.62 -12.51
CA ALA A 229 17.94 25.04 -12.81
C ALA A 229 19.44 25.37 -12.94
N VAL A 230 20.28 24.84 -12.05
CA VAL A 230 21.74 25.05 -12.12
C VAL A 230 22.32 24.35 -13.36
N GLY A 231 21.91 23.11 -13.65
CA GLY A 231 22.37 22.36 -14.82
C GLY A 231 22.02 23.04 -16.15
N THR A 232 20.79 23.55 -16.27
CA THR A 232 20.34 24.31 -17.45
C THR A 232 21.10 25.62 -17.60
N PHE A 233 21.33 26.36 -16.52
CA PHE A 233 22.10 27.60 -16.54
C PHE A 233 23.56 27.38 -16.98
N LEU A 234 24.22 26.35 -16.45
CA LEU A 234 25.58 25.97 -16.86
C LEU A 234 25.66 25.56 -18.34
N SER A 235 24.64 24.83 -18.83
CA SER A 235 24.55 24.45 -20.24
C SER A 235 24.42 25.68 -21.17
N LEU A 236 23.57 26.65 -20.79
CA LEU A 236 23.40 27.90 -21.54
C LEU A 236 24.69 28.73 -21.57
N ILE A 237 25.42 28.81 -20.45
CA ILE A 237 26.73 29.46 -20.39
C ILE A 237 27.73 28.74 -21.31
N GLY A 238 27.76 27.41 -21.27
CA GLY A 238 28.61 26.60 -22.15
C GLY A 238 28.32 26.85 -23.63
N LEU A 239 27.05 26.88 -24.02
CA LEU A 239 26.60 27.21 -25.38
C LEU A 239 26.98 28.63 -25.80
N ALA A 240 26.75 29.63 -24.95
CA ALA A 240 27.13 31.00 -25.23
C ALA A 240 28.65 31.16 -25.37
N GLY A 241 29.42 30.50 -24.50
CA GLY A 241 30.88 30.46 -24.56
C GLY A 241 31.40 29.79 -25.84
N ALA A 242 30.80 28.67 -26.24
CA ALA A 242 31.13 28.00 -27.50
C ALA A 242 30.82 28.89 -28.72
N CYS A 243 29.65 29.53 -28.74
CA CYS A 243 29.28 30.49 -29.79
C CYS A 243 30.27 31.66 -29.87
N LEU A 244 30.63 32.26 -28.73
CA LEU A 244 31.65 33.32 -28.68
C LEU A 244 33.00 32.82 -29.21
N PHE A 245 33.46 31.65 -28.77
CA PHE A 245 34.70 31.07 -29.26
C PHE A 245 34.69 30.85 -30.78
N LEU A 246 33.61 30.31 -31.33
CA LEU A 246 33.44 30.12 -32.78
C LEU A 246 33.47 31.46 -33.52
N THR A 247 32.73 32.48 -33.05
CA THR A 247 32.75 33.80 -33.69
C THR A 247 34.13 34.45 -33.65
N LEU A 248 34.86 34.33 -32.54
CA LEU A 248 36.22 34.85 -32.42
C LEU A 248 37.21 34.10 -33.31
N ARG A 249 37.09 32.77 -33.41
CA ARG A 249 37.96 31.92 -34.23
C ARG A 249 37.72 32.12 -35.73
N TYR A 250 36.46 32.29 -36.14
CA TYR A 250 36.05 32.43 -37.54
C TYR A 250 35.78 33.89 -37.96
N ARG A 251 36.18 34.86 -37.13
CA ARG A 251 35.98 36.31 -37.36
C ARG A 251 36.49 36.79 -38.72
N GLY A 252 37.56 36.19 -39.23
CA GLY A 252 38.10 36.47 -40.56
C GLY A 252 37.18 36.03 -41.69
N LEU A 253 36.61 34.83 -41.60
CA LEU A 253 35.68 34.27 -42.59
C LEU A 253 34.32 34.97 -42.59
N ILE A 254 33.78 35.29 -41.41
CA ILE A 254 32.49 35.97 -41.25
C ILE A 254 32.50 37.38 -41.87
N LYS A 255 33.65 38.07 -41.84
CA LYS A 255 33.83 39.40 -42.44
C LYS A 255 33.66 39.40 -43.97
N HIS A 256 33.90 38.27 -44.64
CA HIS A 256 33.77 38.15 -46.10
C HIS A 256 32.34 37.88 -46.55
N TRP A 257 31.51 37.24 -45.72
CA TRP A 257 30.12 36.88 -46.05
C TRP A 257 29.11 38.01 -45.80
N LEU A 258 29.43 38.98 -44.94
CA LEU A 258 28.55 40.11 -44.59
C LEU A 258 28.85 41.41 -45.37
N ARG A 259 29.71 41.37 -46.39
CA ARG A 259 29.88 42.53 -47.28
C ARG A 259 28.62 42.69 -48.13
N THR A 260 27.90 43.80 -47.93
CA THR A 260 26.94 44.30 -48.92
C THR A 260 27.65 44.38 -50.27
N PRO A 261 27.02 43.93 -51.37
CA PRO A 261 27.64 44.05 -52.69
C PRO A 261 27.95 45.54 -52.95
N PRO A 262 29.14 45.87 -53.47
CA PRO A 262 29.51 47.27 -53.68
C PRO A 262 28.50 47.94 -54.62
N GLY A 263 27.94 49.06 -54.17
CA GLY A 263 27.05 49.89 -54.98
C GLY A 263 27.78 50.43 -56.21
N VAL A 264 27.10 50.38 -57.35
CA VAL A 264 27.65 50.79 -58.65
C VAL A 264 28.17 52.23 -58.58
N PRO A 265 29.43 52.50 -58.97
CA PRO A 265 29.97 53.86 -59.04
C PRO A 265 29.12 54.75 -59.95
N VAL A 266 28.86 55.98 -59.49
CA VAL A 266 27.99 56.97 -60.17
C VAL A 266 28.38 57.21 -61.64
N GLN A 267 29.64 56.99 -61.99
CA GLN A 267 30.15 57.11 -63.35
C GLN A 267 29.50 56.13 -64.35
N ILE A 268 29.11 54.93 -63.92
CA ILE A 268 28.45 53.93 -64.78
C ILE A 268 26.94 54.25 -64.93
N GLY A 269 26.35 54.90 -63.93
CA GLY A 269 24.93 55.27 -63.95
C GLY A 269 24.55 56.29 -65.02
N VAL A 270 25.52 57.06 -65.54
CA VAL A 270 25.30 58.01 -66.65
C VAL A 270 25.28 57.28 -68.00
N TYR A 271 26.12 56.26 -68.18
CA TYR A 271 26.18 55.46 -69.42
C TYR A 271 25.05 54.44 -69.55
N LEU A 272 24.38 54.08 -68.45
CA LEU A 272 23.18 53.24 -68.47
C LEU A 272 21.88 54.03 -68.71
N ARG A 273 21.95 55.36 -68.77
CA ARG A 273 20.78 56.24 -68.92
C ARG A 273 20.52 56.70 -70.36
N ASP A 274 21.47 56.50 -71.27
CA ASP A 274 21.40 56.98 -72.67
C ASP A 274 21.74 55.84 -73.65
N PRO A 275 20.72 55.10 -74.17
CA PRO A 275 20.93 53.91 -74.98
C PRO A 275 20.96 54.27 -76.47
N GLU A 276 21.95 55.02 -76.92
CA GLU A 276 22.09 55.39 -78.34
C GLU A 276 23.57 55.23 -78.77
N GLN A 277 24.10 54.01 -78.76
CA GLN A 277 25.31 53.66 -79.54
C GLN A 277 25.44 52.13 -79.77
N PRO A 278 25.72 51.67 -81.01
CA PRO A 278 25.64 50.26 -81.40
C PRO A 278 26.99 49.54 -81.16
N VAL A 279 27.45 49.49 -79.91
CA VAL A 279 28.75 48.88 -79.56
C VAL A 279 28.59 47.53 -78.85
N LEU A 280 27.38 47.16 -78.41
CA LEU A 280 27.16 45.89 -77.72
C LEU A 280 27.06 44.68 -78.66
N GLU A 281 26.81 44.88 -79.97
CA GLU A 281 26.74 43.78 -80.94
C GLU A 281 28.11 43.26 -81.41
N THR A 282 29.21 43.98 -81.13
CA THR A 282 30.56 43.54 -81.52
C THR A 282 31.32 42.79 -80.44
N LEU A 283 30.87 42.83 -79.18
CA LEU A 283 31.52 42.11 -78.07
C LEU A 283 31.01 40.67 -77.89
N ASP A 284 29.88 40.32 -78.48
CA ASP A 284 29.36 38.94 -78.49
C ASP A 284 30.06 38.04 -79.53
N ARG A 285 31.07 38.58 -80.21
CA ARG A 285 31.78 37.92 -81.32
C ARG A 285 33.28 37.84 -81.14
N ASP A 286 33.78 37.80 -79.91
CA ASP A 286 35.15 37.29 -79.65
C ASP A 286 35.18 36.44 -78.38
N SER A 287 35.21 35.15 -78.67
CA SER A 287 35.35 34.00 -77.79
C SER A 287 36.62 34.02 -76.92
N SER A 288 36.48 33.39 -75.74
CA SER A 288 37.48 32.82 -74.81
C SER A 288 38.78 32.23 -75.41
N PRO A 289 39.75 31.71 -74.60
CA PRO A 289 40.09 31.95 -73.19
C PRO A 289 41.59 32.33 -73.02
N GLN A 290 42.02 32.70 -71.80
CA GLN A 290 43.25 32.19 -71.13
C GLN A 290 44.03 33.24 -70.29
N GLU A 291 44.16 32.88 -68.99
CA GLU A 291 45.18 33.20 -67.98
C GLU A 291 45.64 34.65 -67.74
N ASP A 292 45.04 35.28 -66.73
CA ASP A 292 45.68 36.37 -65.99
C ASP A 292 46.42 35.85 -64.76
N THR A 293 47.71 36.12 -64.78
CA THR A 293 48.71 35.82 -63.76
C THR A 293 48.67 36.94 -62.70
N TRP A 294 48.63 36.58 -61.42
CA TRP A 294 48.52 37.52 -60.30
C TRP A 294 49.87 38.13 -59.93
N ASP A 295 49.93 39.45 -59.73
CA ASP A 295 51.05 40.15 -59.08
C ASP A 295 50.66 40.59 -57.66
N SER A 296 51.41 40.08 -56.67
CA SER A 296 51.22 40.32 -55.25
C SER A 296 52.22 41.36 -54.71
N VAL A 297 51.72 42.45 -54.13
CA VAL A 297 52.55 43.49 -53.47
C VAL A 297 52.57 43.26 -51.95
N SER A 298 53.77 43.24 -51.37
CA SER A 298 54.02 43.14 -49.93
C SER A 298 54.45 44.50 -49.35
N VAL A 299 53.93 44.83 -48.16
CA VAL A 299 54.25 46.07 -47.42
C VAL A 299 54.92 45.70 -46.10
N LEU A 300 56.09 46.28 -45.83
CA LEU A 300 56.82 46.20 -44.56
C LEU A 300 56.57 47.47 -43.73
N SER A 301 56.40 47.31 -42.42
CA SER A 301 56.36 48.42 -41.45
C SER A 301 57.44 48.25 -40.37
N VAL A 302 58.11 49.36 -40.07
CA VAL A 302 59.27 49.55 -39.17
C VAL A 302 58.80 49.84 -37.72
N PRO A 303 59.55 49.49 -36.66
CA PRO A 303 59.18 49.79 -35.28
C PRO A 303 59.73 51.14 -34.77
N GLU A 304 59.00 51.76 -33.84
CA GLU A 304 59.34 52.99 -33.10
C GLU A 304 60.21 52.70 -31.85
N GLU A 305 61.10 53.65 -31.53
CA GLU A 305 61.65 53.92 -30.18
C GLU A 305 61.00 55.20 -29.63
#